data_AF-A0AA39XD85-F1
#
_entry.id   AF-A0AA39XD85-F1
#
_cell.length_a   1.000
_cell.length_b   1.000
_cell.length_c   1.000
_cell.angle_alpha   90.00
_cell.angle_beta   90.00
_cell.angle_gamma   90.00
#
_symmetry.space_group_name_H-M   'P 1'
#
loop_
_entity.id
_entity.type
_entity.pdbx_description
1 polymer ?
#
loop_
_entity_poly.entity_id
_entity_poly.type
_entity_poly.pdbx_seq_one_letter_code
_entity_poly.pdbx_strand_id
1 'polypeptide(L)'
;GIDISLRDLRQEVSDSIEVYQDLVQGFEEQTQALRNWAEDSTLDMAWKNKVKDKFRSEREASRFAGVMERIGNRQEAIRAAIDRAQRGASTWDRKHELELQIRTAKKAAVYCDGILDLAKRAADERRACRYLLQELKEVKSLLSRKRHAWICK
;
A
#
# COMPACT_ATOMS: atom_id res chain seq x y z
N GLY A 1 13.18 15.14 3.27
CA GLY A 1 12.67 15.18 4.64
C GLY A 1 11.46 14.28 4.73
N ILE A 2 10.52 14.57 5.63
CA ILE A 2 9.24 13.85 5.75
C ILE A 2 8.47 13.90 4.42
N ASP A 3 8.51 15.04 3.75
CA ASP A 3 7.95 15.31 2.42
C ASP A 3 8.39 14.30 1.35
N ILE A 4 9.71 14.07 1.24
CA ILE A 4 10.29 13.13 0.26
C ILE A 4 9.83 11.71 0.57
N SER A 5 9.95 11.26 1.82
CA SER A 5 9.54 9.91 2.22
C SER A 5 8.05 9.64 1.94
N LEU A 6 7.18 10.65 2.12
CA LEU A 6 5.75 10.53 1.83
C LEU A 6 5.44 10.58 0.32
N ARG A 7 6.23 11.32 -0.47
CA ARG A 7 6.12 11.31 -1.93
C ARG A 7 6.49 9.94 -2.50
N ASP A 8 7.60 9.38 -2.03
CA ASP A 8 8.07 8.07 -2.46
C ASP A 8 7.04 7.00 -2.07
N LEU A 9 6.51 7.03 -0.85
CA LEU A 9 5.41 6.15 -0.44
C LEU A 9 4.19 6.28 -1.36
N ARG A 10 3.78 7.51 -1.70
CA ARG A 10 2.65 7.73 -2.60
C ARG A 10 2.86 7.12 -3.98
N GLN A 11 4.09 7.18 -4.51
CA GLN A 11 4.42 6.55 -5.79
C GLN A 11 4.32 5.03 -5.68
N GLU A 12 4.98 4.43 -4.69
CA GLU A 12 4.94 2.97 -4.48
C GLU A 12 3.51 2.45 -4.26
N VAL A 13 2.69 3.19 -3.52
CA VAL A 13 1.26 2.87 -3.33
C VAL A 13 0.51 2.94 -4.65
N SER A 14 0.81 3.93 -5.51
CA SER A 14 0.16 4.05 -6.82
C SER A 14 0.50 2.87 -7.73
N ASP A 15 1.77 2.51 -7.81
CA ASP A 15 2.25 1.38 -8.60
C ASP A 15 1.66 0.05 -8.08
N SER A 16 1.55 -0.09 -6.75
CA SER A 16 0.95 -1.26 -6.12
C SER A 16 -0.54 -1.38 -6.42
N ILE A 17 -1.28 -0.27 -6.44
CA ILE A 17 -2.71 -0.26 -6.80
C ILE A 17 -2.93 -0.86 -8.18
N GLU A 18 -2.10 -0.49 -9.17
CA GLU A 18 -2.22 -1.00 -10.54
C GLU A 18 -2.08 -2.53 -10.57
N VAL A 19 -1.05 -3.06 -9.90
CA VAL A 19 -0.80 -4.51 -9.81
C VAL A 19 -1.98 -5.27 -9.20
N TYR A 20 -2.48 -4.81 -8.05
CA TYR A 20 -3.57 -5.50 -7.35
C TYR A 20 -4.93 -5.28 -8.02
N GLN A 21 -5.17 -4.10 -8.60
CA GLN A 21 -6.43 -3.82 -9.30
C GLN A 21 -6.60 -4.71 -10.52
N ASP A 22 -5.56 -4.84 -11.36
CA ASP A 22 -5.59 -5.70 -12.54
C ASP A 22 -5.80 -7.18 -12.16
N LEU A 23 -5.22 -7.60 -11.02
CA LEU A 23 -5.37 -8.96 -10.53
C LEU A 23 -6.80 -9.23 -10.03
N VAL A 24 -7.35 -8.33 -9.22
CA VAL A 24 -8.72 -8.45 -8.68
C VAL A 24 -9.74 -8.38 -9.81
N GLN A 25 -9.64 -7.38 -10.69
CA GLN A 25 -10.59 -7.20 -11.78
C GLN A 25 -10.58 -8.41 -12.72
N GLY A 26 -9.41 -8.86 -13.16
CA GLY A 26 -9.30 -10.02 -14.03
C GLY A 26 -9.74 -11.33 -13.38
N PHE A 27 -9.81 -11.42 -12.04
CA PHE A 27 -10.41 -12.56 -11.35
C PHE A 27 -11.93 -12.42 -11.26
N GLU A 28 -12.43 -11.24 -10.91
CA GLU A 28 -13.86 -10.98 -10.81
C GLU A 28 -14.56 -11.18 -12.15
N GLU A 29 -13.98 -10.73 -13.26
CA GLU A 29 -14.51 -10.96 -14.61
C GLU A 29 -14.62 -12.47 -14.94
N GLN A 30 -13.61 -13.27 -14.58
CA GLN A 30 -13.58 -14.71 -14.84
C GLN A 30 -14.54 -15.51 -13.96
N THR A 31 -14.82 -15.01 -12.75
CA THR A 31 -15.63 -15.73 -11.74
C THR A 31 -17.03 -15.14 -11.58
N GLN A 32 -17.37 -14.11 -12.34
CA GLN A 32 -18.66 -13.42 -12.25
C GLN A 32 -19.85 -14.39 -12.37
N ALA A 33 -19.77 -15.32 -13.32
CA ALA A 33 -20.82 -16.33 -13.54
C ALA A 33 -20.92 -17.36 -12.40
N LEU A 34 -19.83 -17.57 -11.65
CA LEU A 34 -19.74 -18.59 -10.60
C LEU A 34 -20.06 -18.03 -9.20
N ARG A 35 -20.05 -16.71 -9.05
CA ARG A 35 -20.10 -16.02 -7.75
C ARG A 35 -21.34 -16.31 -6.90
N ASN A 36 -22.48 -16.61 -7.53
CA ASN A 36 -23.74 -16.86 -6.82
C ASN A 36 -23.91 -18.30 -6.34
N TRP A 37 -23.05 -19.22 -6.79
CA TRP A 37 -23.22 -20.67 -6.59
C TRP A 37 -21.98 -21.31 -5.98
N ALA A 38 -20.80 -20.72 -6.20
CA ALA A 38 -19.55 -21.20 -5.65
C ALA A 38 -19.39 -20.77 -4.19
N GLU A 39 -18.98 -21.69 -3.34
CA GLU A 39 -18.56 -21.38 -1.98
C GLU A 39 -17.31 -20.48 -1.99
N ASP A 40 -17.15 -19.65 -0.96
CA ASP A 40 -15.99 -18.76 -0.84
C ASP A 40 -14.66 -19.54 -0.85
N SER A 41 -14.63 -20.75 -0.26
CA SER A 41 -13.46 -21.66 -0.29
C SER A 41 -13.04 -22.05 -1.71
N THR A 42 -14.00 -22.26 -2.60
CA THR A 42 -13.77 -22.61 -4.00
C THR A 42 -13.24 -21.40 -4.77
N LEU A 43 -13.78 -20.22 -4.49
CA LEU A 43 -13.30 -18.96 -5.06
C LEU A 43 -11.88 -18.62 -4.57
N ASP A 44 -11.56 -18.87 -3.31
CA ASP A 44 -10.22 -18.66 -2.77
C ASP A 44 -9.20 -19.66 -3.35
N MET A 45 -9.61 -20.91 -3.61
CA MET A 45 -8.76 -21.87 -4.32
C MET A 45 -8.49 -21.44 -5.78
N ALA A 46 -9.53 -21.02 -6.50
CA ALA A 46 -9.41 -20.48 -7.85
C ALA A 46 -8.51 -19.22 -7.87
N TRP A 47 -8.64 -18.37 -6.85
CA TRP A 47 -7.79 -17.20 -6.66
C TRP A 47 -6.33 -17.59 -6.49
N LYS A 48 -6.02 -18.51 -5.56
CA LYS A 48 -4.67 -19.05 -5.35
C LYS A 48 -4.05 -19.54 -6.65
N ASN A 49 -4.80 -20.30 -7.45
CA ASN A 49 -4.32 -20.81 -8.73
C ASN A 49 -4.04 -19.68 -9.72
N LYS A 50 -4.94 -18.70 -9.84
CA LYS A 50 -4.71 -17.53 -10.69
C LYS A 50 -3.48 -16.72 -10.28
N VAL A 51 -3.28 -16.50 -8.99
CA VAL A 51 -2.09 -15.82 -8.45
C VAL A 51 -0.84 -16.62 -8.83
N LYS A 52 -0.83 -17.93 -8.60
CA LYS A 52 0.29 -18.80 -8.99
C LYS A 52 0.58 -18.77 -10.49
N ASP A 53 -0.46 -18.76 -11.32
CA ASP A 53 -0.31 -18.74 -12.78
C ASP A 53 0.20 -17.38 -13.28
N LYS A 54 -0.37 -16.27 -12.76
CA LYS A 54 0.04 -14.90 -13.13
C LYS A 54 1.44 -14.55 -12.66
N PHE A 55 1.89 -15.17 -11.56
CA PHE A 55 3.22 -14.95 -10.99
C PHE A 55 4.12 -16.18 -11.18
N ARG A 56 3.87 -16.99 -12.21
CA ARG A 56 4.68 -18.18 -12.52
C ARG A 56 6.10 -17.82 -12.96
N SER A 57 6.29 -16.64 -13.54
CA SER A 57 7.61 -16.12 -13.84
C SER A 57 8.25 -15.49 -12.60
N GLU A 58 9.54 -15.76 -12.40
CA GLU A 58 10.31 -15.22 -11.27
C GLU A 58 10.24 -13.68 -11.23
N ARG A 59 10.29 -13.03 -12.40
CA ARG A 59 10.18 -11.58 -12.53
C ARG A 59 8.84 -11.04 -12.01
N GLU A 60 7.73 -11.72 -12.29
CA GLU A 60 6.40 -11.27 -11.87
C GLU A 60 6.15 -11.60 -10.39
N ALA A 61 6.58 -12.78 -9.92
CA ALA A 61 6.59 -13.12 -8.50
C ALA A 61 7.35 -12.09 -7.67
N SER A 62 8.52 -11.65 -8.14
CA SER A 62 9.28 -10.57 -7.53
C SER A 62 8.55 -9.22 -7.56
N ARG A 63 7.68 -8.95 -8.55
CA ARG A 63 6.88 -7.71 -8.55
C ARG A 63 5.81 -7.71 -7.46
N PHE A 64 5.11 -8.83 -7.27
CA PHE A 64 4.10 -8.99 -6.22
C PHE A 64 4.72 -9.03 -4.82
N ALA A 65 5.73 -9.87 -4.62
CA ALA A 65 6.46 -9.95 -3.35
C ALA A 65 7.21 -8.65 -3.04
N GLY A 66 7.79 -8.02 -4.06
CA GLY A 66 8.52 -6.77 -3.93
C GLY A 66 7.65 -5.58 -3.52
N VAL A 67 6.32 -5.64 -3.63
CA VAL A 67 5.45 -4.60 -3.06
C VAL A 67 5.65 -4.52 -1.55
N MET A 68 5.70 -5.65 -0.85
CA MET A 68 5.89 -5.66 0.60
C MET A 68 7.24 -5.06 0.99
N GLU A 69 8.30 -5.45 0.29
CA GLU A 69 9.63 -4.92 0.55
C GLU A 69 9.69 -3.40 0.29
N ARG A 70 9.15 -2.93 -0.85
CA ARG A 70 9.16 -1.50 -1.18
C ARG A 70 8.34 -0.69 -0.17
N ILE A 71 7.13 -1.13 0.17
CA ILE A 71 6.29 -0.43 1.17
C ILE A 71 6.93 -0.46 2.55
N GLY A 72 7.54 -1.58 2.96
CA GLY A 72 8.31 -1.70 4.20
C GLY A 72 9.48 -0.72 4.26
N ASN A 73 10.28 -0.67 3.19
CA ASN A 73 11.40 0.26 3.09
C ASN A 73 10.94 1.73 3.16
N ARG A 74 9.80 2.08 2.54
CA ARG A 74 9.22 3.44 2.66
C ARG A 74 8.73 3.73 4.07
N GLN A 75 8.11 2.76 4.72
CA GLN A 75 7.66 2.90 6.10
C GLN A 75 8.84 3.17 7.05
N GLU A 76 9.94 2.44 6.91
CA GLU A 76 11.17 2.67 7.69
C GLU A 76 11.75 4.04 7.41
N ALA A 77 11.81 4.46 6.13
CA ALA A 77 12.26 5.79 5.75
C ALA A 77 11.39 6.92 6.33
N ILE A 78 10.08 6.69 6.47
CA ILE A 78 9.14 7.61 7.13
C ILE A 78 9.44 7.69 8.63
N ARG A 79 9.58 6.54 9.32
CA ARG A 79 9.91 6.48 10.74
C ARG A 79 11.23 7.21 11.03
N ALA A 80 12.27 6.94 10.24
CA ALA A 80 13.55 7.63 10.34
C ALA A 80 13.46 9.15 10.06
N ALA A 81 12.60 9.58 9.12
CA ALA A 81 12.36 10.99 8.85
C ALA A 81 11.65 11.70 10.03
N ILE A 82 10.69 11.03 10.67
CA ILE A 82 10.04 11.54 11.89
C ILE A 82 11.07 11.70 13.01
N ASP A 83 11.90 10.69 13.27
CA ASP A 83 12.89 10.72 14.36
C ASP A 83 13.93 11.83 14.14
N ARG A 84 14.34 12.07 12.90
CA ARG A 84 15.23 13.19 12.56
C ARG A 84 14.56 14.54 12.77
N ALA A 85 13.31 14.68 12.34
CA ALA A 85 12.53 15.91 12.51
C ALA A 85 12.32 16.25 14.01
N GLN A 86 12.06 15.25 14.84
CA GLN A 86 11.88 15.44 16.28
C GLN A 86 13.19 15.81 17.00
N ARG A 87 14.34 15.31 16.54
CA ARG A 87 15.66 15.63 17.13
C ARG A 87 16.21 16.99 16.72
N GLY A 88 15.93 17.45 15.50
CA GLY A 88 16.38 18.75 14.98
C GLY A 88 15.59 19.96 15.47
N ALA A 89 14.70 19.77 16.45
CA ALA A 89 13.63 20.68 16.81
C ALA A 89 14.07 21.76 17.84
N SER A 90 15.31 22.24 17.79
CA SER A 90 15.82 23.23 18.75
C SER A 90 15.41 24.68 18.42
N THR A 91 14.89 24.95 17.23
CA THR A 91 14.54 26.30 16.74
C THR A 91 13.27 26.27 15.88
N TRP A 92 12.09 26.18 16.49
CA TRP A 92 10.83 26.01 15.74
C TRP A 92 10.19 27.34 15.31
N ASP A 93 10.79 28.04 14.36
CA ASP A 93 10.09 29.13 13.65
C ASP A 93 8.90 28.61 12.81
N ARG A 94 8.77 27.29 12.61
CA ARG A 94 7.66 26.64 11.88
C ARG A 94 7.06 25.47 12.65
N LYS A 95 6.79 25.69 13.95
CA LYS A 95 6.32 24.63 14.86
C LYS A 95 5.14 23.83 14.33
N HIS A 96 4.10 24.56 13.98
CA HIS A 96 2.83 23.99 13.59
C HIS A 96 2.89 23.18 12.28
N GLU A 97 3.67 23.65 11.31
CA GLU A 97 3.80 22.96 10.02
C GLU A 97 4.51 21.62 10.18
N LEU A 98 5.62 21.59 10.93
CA LEU A 98 6.36 20.36 11.17
C LEU A 98 5.55 19.35 12.01
N GLU A 99 4.78 19.81 13.00
CA GLU A 99 3.86 18.94 13.75
C GLU A 99 2.81 18.29 12.84
N LEU A 100 2.23 19.07 11.91
CA LEU A 100 1.27 18.54 10.94
C LEU A 100 1.91 17.48 10.04
N GLN A 101 3.12 17.76 9.53
CA GLN A 101 3.87 16.79 8.71
C GLN A 101 4.14 15.49 9.47
N ILE A 102 4.57 15.59 10.74
CA ILE A 102 4.82 14.42 11.60
C ILE A 102 3.53 13.63 11.84
N ARG A 103 2.39 14.29 12.10
CA ARG A 103 1.09 13.61 12.28
C ARG A 103 0.68 12.84 11.03
N THR A 104 0.77 13.47 9.85
CA THR A 104 0.48 12.80 8.58
C THR A 104 1.43 11.62 8.36
N ALA A 105 2.72 11.79 8.65
CA ALA A 105 3.73 10.75 8.50
C ALA A 105 3.48 9.55 9.41
N LYS A 106 3.14 9.78 10.69
CA LYS A 106 2.74 8.72 11.62
C LYS A 106 1.52 7.97 11.14
N LYS A 107 0.50 8.69 10.65
CA LYS A 107 -0.71 8.06 10.11
C LYS A 107 -0.38 7.19 8.89
N ALA A 108 0.45 7.67 7.98
CA ALA A 108 0.89 6.90 6.82
C ALA A 108 1.68 5.64 7.22
N ALA A 109 2.53 5.73 8.24
CA ALA A 109 3.27 4.58 8.76
C ALA A 109 2.34 3.48 9.33
N VAL A 110 1.28 3.86 10.05
CA VAL A 110 0.28 2.91 10.56
C VAL A 110 -0.46 2.21 9.42
N TYR A 111 -0.86 2.95 8.38
CA TYR A 111 -1.47 2.31 7.21
C TYR A 111 -0.52 1.33 6.51
N CYS A 112 0.78 1.64 6.47
CA CYS A 112 1.77 0.71 5.91
C CYS A 112 1.80 -0.61 6.69
N ASP A 113 1.65 -0.60 8.02
CA ASP A 113 1.59 -1.84 8.82
C ASP A 113 0.39 -2.70 8.39
N GLY A 114 -0.79 -2.11 8.23
CA GLY A 114 -1.99 -2.82 7.77
C GLY A 114 -1.87 -3.34 6.34
N ILE A 115 -1.28 -2.54 5.44
CA ILE A 115 -1.00 -2.94 4.06
C ILE A 115 -0.05 -4.14 4.02
N LEU A 116 1.00 -4.15 4.84
CA LEU A 116 1.96 -5.25 4.88
C LEU A 116 1.33 -6.55 5.42
N ASP A 117 0.46 -6.46 6.42
CA ASP A 117 -0.29 -7.62 6.91
C ASP A 117 -1.22 -8.20 5.83
N LEU A 118 -2.00 -7.34 5.17
CA LEU A 118 -2.92 -7.75 4.10
C LEU A 118 -2.17 -8.29 2.88
N ALA A 119 -1.01 -7.72 2.53
CA ALA A 119 -0.20 -8.17 1.41
C ALA A 119 0.34 -9.59 1.59
N LYS A 120 0.70 -9.98 2.82
CA LYS A 120 1.10 -11.38 3.13
C LYS A 120 -0.02 -12.38 2.85
N ARG A 121 -1.27 -11.96 3.10
CA ARG A 121 -2.46 -12.80 2.95
C ARG A 121 -3.07 -12.73 1.55
N ALA A 122 -2.78 -11.68 0.79
CA ALA A 122 -3.41 -11.41 -0.51
C ALA A 122 -3.13 -12.47 -1.58
N ALA A 123 -2.02 -13.22 -1.48
CA ALA A 123 -1.76 -14.35 -2.37
C ALA A 123 -2.72 -15.52 -2.13
N ASP A 124 -3.16 -15.66 -0.87
CA ASP A 124 -3.88 -16.83 -0.40
C ASP A 124 -5.38 -16.59 -0.25
N GLU A 125 -5.77 -15.35 0.04
CA GLU A 125 -7.14 -14.95 0.33
C GLU A 125 -7.57 -13.82 -0.60
N ARG A 126 -8.58 -14.07 -1.43
CA ARG A 126 -9.13 -13.06 -2.36
C ARG A 126 -9.68 -11.85 -1.62
N ARG A 127 -10.32 -12.08 -0.46
CA ARG A 127 -10.85 -11.00 0.40
C ARG A 127 -9.72 -10.11 0.92
N ALA A 128 -8.61 -10.69 1.37
CA ALA A 128 -7.44 -9.92 1.81
C ALA A 128 -6.88 -9.04 0.68
N CYS A 129 -6.82 -9.55 -0.56
CA CYS A 129 -6.38 -8.74 -1.70
C CYS A 129 -7.34 -7.56 -2.01
N ARG A 130 -8.65 -7.72 -1.80
CA ARG A 130 -9.62 -6.62 -1.98
C ARG A 130 -9.47 -5.56 -0.88
N TYR A 131 -9.32 -5.98 0.37
CA TYR A 131 -9.04 -5.05 1.47
C TYR A 131 -7.70 -4.34 1.29
N LEU A 132 -6.66 -5.04 0.84
CA LEU A 132 -5.38 -4.45 0.49
C LEU A 132 -5.52 -3.32 -0.53
N LEU A 133 -6.28 -3.58 -1.61
CA LEU A 133 -6.53 -2.58 -2.64
C LEU A 133 -7.27 -1.35 -2.09
N GLN A 134 -8.21 -1.56 -1.16
CA GLN A 134 -8.91 -0.47 -0.49
C GLN A 134 -7.95 0.36 0.38
N GLU A 135 -7.16 -0.28 1.24
CA GLU A 135 -6.17 0.38 2.10
C GLU A 135 -5.15 1.19 1.28
N LEU A 136 -4.64 0.62 0.20
CA LEU A 136 -3.75 1.32 -0.73
C LEU A 136 -4.44 2.59 -1.31
N LYS A 137 -5.70 2.50 -1.72
CA LYS A 137 -6.47 3.66 -2.22
C LYS A 137 -6.69 4.71 -1.14
N GLU A 138 -6.92 4.30 0.11
CA GLU A 138 -7.04 5.20 1.25
C GLU A 138 -5.73 5.95 1.54
N VAL A 139 -4.60 5.26 1.52
CA VAL A 139 -3.27 5.89 1.65
C VAL A 139 -2.99 6.85 0.50
N LYS A 140 -3.28 6.46 -0.74
CA LYS A 140 -3.12 7.35 -1.91
C LYS A 140 -3.96 8.62 -1.76
N SER A 141 -5.18 8.51 -1.24
CA SER A 141 -6.08 9.64 -0.96
C SER A 141 -5.54 10.52 0.18
N LEU A 142 -5.06 9.91 1.27
CA LEU A 142 -4.42 10.58 2.39
C LEU A 142 -3.25 11.44 1.90
N LEU A 143 -2.38 10.89 1.07
CA LEU A 143 -1.17 11.55 0.56
C LEU A 143 -1.42 12.45 -0.66
N SER A 144 -2.69 12.64 -1.05
CA SER A 144 -3.02 13.38 -2.26
C SER A 144 -2.68 14.88 -2.13
N ARG A 145 -2.31 15.49 -3.27
CA ARG A 145 -2.02 16.92 -3.38
C ARG A 145 -3.16 17.82 -2.87
N LYS A 146 -4.41 17.35 -2.99
CA LYS A 146 -5.61 18.05 -2.49
C LYS A 146 -5.60 18.20 -0.97
N ARG A 147 -5.08 17.22 -0.25
CA ARG A 147 -4.99 17.24 1.23
C ARG A 147 -3.68 17.83 1.71
N HIS A 148 -2.58 17.58 1.00
CA HIS A 148 -1.24 17.96 1.42
C HIS A 148 -0.40 18.44 0.22
N ALA A 149 -0.54 19.72 -0.14
CA ALA A 149 0.18 20.30 -1.28
C ALA A 149 1.71 20.22 -1.13
N TRP A 150 2.22 20.23 0.10
CA TRP A 150 3.65 20.17 0.42
C TRP A 150 4.29 18.79 0.14
N ILE A 151 3.52 17.70 0.10
CA ILE A 151 4.04 16.38 -0.26
C ILE A 151 4.47 16.33 -1.74
N CYS A 152 3.88 17.20 -2.57
CA CYS A 152 4.04 17.19 -4.04
C CYS A 152 4.96 18.30 -4.59
N LYS A 153 5.67 19.05 -3.73
CA LYS A 153 6.64 20.09 -4.11
C LYS A 153 8.04 19.51 -4.14
#